data_AF-A0A3S5JQY2-F1
#
_entry.id   AF-A0A3S5JQY2-F1
#
_cell.length_a   1.000
_cell.length_b   1.000
_cell.length_c   1.000
_cell.angle_alpha   90.00
_cell.angle_beta   90.00
_cell.angle_gamma   90.00
#
_symmetry.space_group_name_H-M   'P 1'
#
loop_
_entity.id
_entity.type
_entity.pdbx_description
1 polymer ?
#
loop_
_entity_poly.entity_id
_entity_poly.type
_entity_poly.pdbx_seq_one_letter_code
_entity_poly.pdbx_strand_id
1 'polypeptide(L)'
;MKSSKNFFYRIGDGWNIGGTGITNKPIYKRTLEEYPNTILSNYLLNAKKKHDLVTMSHIIEEFTQKNNVTTNDTWNLHIRLGDVIERSKYSINEHFSKYLPSEAPGLGGRYYIKPKEFFLKKIKKVKENFSELKDVTIYSSYHGICPSHDKTNEYLEKVIGLFNESGIDVKTQIDNQDIDLDFVKLCKSKYYTPSQGGFTRLITKLVLHYGNSII
;
A
#
# COMPACT_ATOMS: atom_id res chain seq x y z
N MET A 1 20.93 -1.13 13.06
CA MET A 1 20.50 -1.43 11.67
C MET A 1 19.31 -2.38 11.71
N LYS A 2 18.08 -1.88 11.57
CA LYS A 2 16.91 -2.77 11.38
C LYS A 2 16.96 -3.29 9.94
N SER A 3 16.97 -4.61 9.78
CA SER A 3 17.21 -5.28 8.51
C SER A 3 16.11 -4.96 7.50
N SER A 4 16.53 -4.53 6.31
CA SER A 4 15.77 -4.34 5.07
C SER A 4 15.23 -5.67 4.48
N LYS A 5 14.65 -6.52 5.32
CA LYS A 5 14.28 -7.91 4.98
C LYS A 5 13.19 -8.05 3.92
N ASN A 6 12.57 -6.96 3.45
CA ASN A 6 11.43 -7.00 2.54
C ASN A 6 11.66 -6.28 1.20
N PHE A 7 12.91 -5.92 0.87
CA PHE A 7 13.22 -5.13 -0.32
C PHE A 7 12.75 -5.74 -1.64
N PHE A 8 12.64 -7.08 -1.68
CA PHE A 8 12.28 -7.84 -2.88
C PHE A 8 10.82 -8.29 -2.89
N TYR A 9 10.05 -8.02 -1.83
CA TYR A 9 8.63 -8.36 -1.79
C TYR A 9 7.80 -7.31 -2.55
N ARG A 10 7.67 -7.50 -3.87
CA ARG A 10 7.04 -6.54 -4.79
C ARG A 10 5.75 -7.08 -5.39
N ILE A 11 4.75 -7.36 -4.57
CA ILE A 11 3.52 -8.04 -5.01
C ILE A 11 2.78 -7.30 -6.13
N GLY A 12 2.76 -5.96 -6.08
CA GLY A 12 2.19 -5.16 -7.16
C GLY A 12 2.89 -5.37 -8.51
N ASP A 13 4.20 -5.62 -8.53
CA ASP A 13 4.96 -5.89 -9.76
C ASP A 13 4.81 -7.33 -10.21
N GLY A 14 4.84 -8.29 -9.27
CA GLY A 14 4.57 -9.70 -9.56
C GLY A 14 3.18 -9.93 -10.17
N TRP A 15 2.18 -9.21 -9.69
CA TRP A 15 0.83 -9.25 -10.27
C TRP A 15 0.79 -8.78 -11.75
N ASN A 16 1.63 -7.80 -12.11
CA ASN A 16 1.74 -7.30 -13.48
C ASN A 16 2.43 -8.27 -14.45
N ILE A 17 3.08 -9.33 -13.94
CA ILE A 17 3.87 -10.25 -14.74
C ILE A 17 3.49 -11.73 -14.58
N GLY A 18 2.52 -12.07 -13.72
CA GLY A 18 2.05 -13.46 -13.54
C GLY A 18 1.70 -14.14 -14.87
N GLY A 19 1.96 -15.45 -14.97
CA GLY A 19 1.62 -16.27 -16.14
C GLY A 19 2.34 -15.93 -17.46
N THR A 20 3.39 -15.10 -17.44
CA THR A 20 4.10 -14.68 -18.67
C THR A 20 5.33 -15.52 -19.00
N GLY A 21 5.68 -16.51 -18.18
CA GLY A 21 6.97 -17.21 -18.25
C GLY A 21 8.18 -16.34 -17.84
N ILE A 22 7.96 -15.06 -17.49
CA ILE A 22 8.98 -14.11 -17.04
C ILE A 22 9.36 -14.34 -15.56
N THR A 23 8.76 -15.34 -14.90
CA THR A 23 9.15 -15.83 -13.56
C THR A 23 10.63 -16.22 -13.48
N ASN A 24 11.28 -16.45 -14.63
CA ASN A 24 12.72 -16.69 -14.74
C ASN A 24 13.62 -15.46 -14.48
N LYS A 25 13.08 -14.23 -14.37
CA LYS A 25 13.92 -13.07 -14.03
C LYS A 25 14.51 -13.22 -12.61
N PRO A 26 15.78 -12.79 -12.38
CA PRO A 26 16.46 -12.98 -11.09
C PRO A 26 15.68 -12.50 -9.87
N ILE A 27 14.97 -11.37 -9.99
CA ILE A 27 14.19 -10.81 -8.88
C ILE A 27 13.06 -11.75 -8.43
N TYR A 28 12.41 -12.47 -9.36
CA TYR A 28 11.29 -13.36 -9.03
C TYR A 28 11.77 -14.73 -8.59
N LYS A 29 12.87 -15.24 -9.16
CA LYS A 29 13.54 -16.43 -8.61
C LYS A 29 13.93 -16.20 -7.15
N ARG A 30 14.58 -15.07 -6.87
CA ARG A 30 14.90 -14.65 -5.51
C ARG A 30 13.66 -14.51 -4.61
N THR A 31 12.56 -13.95 -5.11
CA THR A 31 11.31 -13.90 -4.34
C THR A 31 10.81 -15.30 -3.95
N LEU A 32 10.84 -16.26 -4.87
CA LEU A 32 10.42 -17.64 -4.59
C LEU A 32 11.34 -18.35 -3.60
N GLU A 33 12.63 -18.06 -3.64
CA GLU A 33 13.65 -18.62 -2.73
C GLU A 33 13.59 -18.00 -1.32
N GLU A 34 13.48 -16.66 -1.23
CA GLU A 34 13.53 -15.94 0.05
C GLU A 34 12.18 -15.85 0.76
N TYR A 35 11.06 -15.92 0.03
CA TYR A 35 9.71 -15.78 0.57
C TYR A 35 8.80 -16.94 0.13
N PRO A 36 9.17 -18.19 0.42
CA PRO A 36 8.36 -19.35 0.06
C PRO A 36 7.01 -19.29 0.78
N ASN A 37 5.96 -19.77 0.11
CA ASN A 37 4.58 -19.85 0.63
C ASN A 37 3.89 -18.52 0.96
N THR A 38 4.48 -17.39 0.57
CA THR A 38 3.81 -16.09 0.61
C THR A 38 2.75 -15.93 -0.48
N ILE A 39 1.84 -14.97 -0.33
CA ILE A 39 0.82 -14.65 -1.34
C ILE A 39 1.45 -14.37 -2.71
N LEU A 40 2.52 -13.57 -2.76
CA LEU A 40 3.24 -13.30 -3.99
C LEU A 40 3.86 -14.57 -4.59
N SER A 41 4.51 -15.41 -3.80
CA SER A 41 5.11 -16.65 -4.31
C SER A 41 4.07 -17.60 -4.89
N ASN A 42 2.96 -17.81 -4.17
CA ASN A 42 1.83 -18.62 -4.64
C ASN A 42 1.23 -18.04 -5.91
N TYR A 43 1.10 -16.71 -6.01
CA TYR A 43 0.59 -16.08 -7.22
C TYR A 43 1.53 -16.27 -8.41
N LEU A 44 2.85 -16.10 -8.22
CA LEU A 44 3.83 -16.27 -9.29
C LEU A 44 3.86 -17.71 -9.83
N LEU A 45 3.62 -18.69 -8.97
CA LEU A 45 3.59 -20.11 -9.33
C LEU A 45 2.29 -20.53 -10.04
N ASN A 46 1.15 -19.93 -9.67
CA ASN A 46 -0.17 -20.40 -10.10
C ASN A 46 -0.87 -19.51 -11.13
N ALA A 47 -0.49 -18.23 -11.24
CA ALA A 47 -1.16 -17.30 -12.15
C ALA A 47 -0.98 -17.72 -13.62
N LYS A 48 -2.09 -17.77 -14.36
CA LYS A 48 -2.09 -18.19 -15.78
C LYS A 48 -1.88 -17.03 -16.74
N LYS A 49 -2.06 -15.78 -16.27
CA LYS A 49 -1.92 -14.56 -17.05
C LYS A 49 -1.58 -13.35 -16.18
N LYS A 50 -1.19 -12.26 -16.83
CA LYS A 50 -1.05 -10.97 -16.14
C LYS A 50 -2.39 -10.56 -15.55
N HIS A 51 -2.35 -9.94 -14.39
CA HIS A 51 -3.53 -9.42 -13.71
C HIS A 51 -4.61 -10.47 -13.42
N ASP A 52 -4.22 -11.73 -13.16
CA ASP A 52 -5.13 -12.84 -12.88
C ASP A 52 -5.81 -12.69 -11.51
N LEU A 53 -6.86 -11.87 -11.48
CA LEU A 53 -7.53 -11.47 -10.25
C LEU A 53 -8.20 -12.65 -9.54
N VAL A 54 -8.69 -13.65 -10.29
CA VAL A 54 -9.33 -14.85 -9.74
C VAL A 54 -8.32 -15.70 -8.99
N THR A 55 -7.15 -15.94 -9.58
CA THR A 55 -6.07 -16.66 -8.89
C THR A 55 -5.60 -15.90 -7.65
N MET A 56 -5.46 -14.57 -7.74
CA MET A 56 -5.06 -13.75 -6.59
C MET A 56 -6.10 -13.77 -5.47
N SER A 57 -7.40 -13.64 -5.79
CA SER A 57 -8.45 -13.67 -4.75
C SER A 57 -8.54 -15.03 -4.09
N HIS A 58 -8.42 -16.13 -4.84
CA HIS A 58 -8.37 -17.47 -4.26
C HIS A 58 -7.23 -17.65 -3.25
N ILE A 59 -6.01 -17.25 -3.61
CA ILE A 59 -4.84 -17.30 -2.71
C ILE A 59 -5.07 -16.45 -1.45
N ILE A 60 -5.69 -15.28 -1.58
CA ILE A 60 -6.03 -14.42 -0.44
C ILE A 60 -7.06 -15.09 0.48
N GLU A 61 -8.07 -15.77 -0.07
CA GLU A 61 -9.07 -16.48 0.72
C GLU A 61 -8.46 -17.67 1.47
N GLU A 62 -7.63 -18.47 0.81
CA GLU A 62 -6.89 -19.56 1.46
C GLU A 62 -5.99 -19.03 2.59
N PHE A 63 -5.25 -17.94 2.33
CA PHE A 63 -4.43 -17.30 3.36
C PHE A 63 -5.27 -16.79 4.52
N THR A 64 -6.43 -16.17 4.24
CA THR A 64 -7.34 -15.63 5.24
C THR A 64 -7.85 -16.73 6.17
N GLN A 65 -8.32 -17.85 5.60
CA GLN A 65 -8.83 -18.99 6.35
C GLN A 65 -7.74 -19.66 7.17
N LYS A 66 -6.58 -19.95 6.56
CA LYS A 66 -5.45 -20.60 7.22
C LYS A 66 -4.93 -19.82 8.42
N ASN A 67 -4.91 -18.49 8.34
CA ASN A 67 -4.35 -17.62 9.37
C ASN A 67 -5.42 -16.95 10.26
N ASN A 68 -6.69 -17.33 10.13
CA ASN A 68 -7.82 -16.74 10.86
C ASN A 68 -7.82 -15.20 10.82
N VAL A 69 -7.55 -14.62 9.65
CA VAL A 69 -7.44 -13.16 9.52
C VAL A 69 -8.81 -12.52 9.64
N THR A 70 -9.00 -11.73 10.70
CA THR A 70 -10.20 -10.90 10.87
C THR A 70 -10.08 -9.61 10.10
N THR A 71 -11.08 -9.27 9.31
CA THR A 71 -11.19 -8.00 8.59
C THR A 71 -12.20 -7.13 9.30
N ASN A 72 -11.79 -5.95 9.76
CA ASN A 72 -12.68 -5.02 10.42
C ASN A 72 -13.34 -4.09 9.39
N ASP A 73 -14.52 -3.57 9.76
CA ASP A 73 -15.26 -2.55 9.01
C ASP A 73 -14.61 -1.15 9.12
N THR A 74 -13.28 -1.08 9.15
CA THR A 74 -12.53 0.17 9.33
C THR A 74 -12.15 0.78 7.99
N TRP A 75 -11.94 2.10 8.02
CA TRP A 75 -11.36 2.81 6.90
C TRP A 75 -9.86 2.55 6.82
N ASN A 76 -9.38 2.01 5.71
CA ASN A 76 -7.96 1.76 5.49
C ASN A 76 -7.41 2.65 4.38
N LEU A 77 -6.25 3.25 4.64
CA LEU A 77 -5.55 4.15 3.73
C LEU A 77 -4.12 3.62 3.53
N HIS A 78 -3.72 3.42 2.28
CA HIS A 78 -2.32 3.14 1.96
C HIS A 78 -1.62 4.41 1.47
N ILE A 79 -0.49 4.77 2.05
CA ILE A 79 0.38 5.86 1.55
C ILE A 79 1.77 5.32 1.22
N ARG A 80 2.50 6.00 0.35
CA ARG A 80 3.88 5.63 0.03
C ARG A 80 4.84 6.47 0.87
N LEU A 81 5.69 5.79 1.64
CA LEU A 81 6.73 6.38 2.48
C LEU A 81 8.14 5.96 2.04
N GLY A 82 9.18 6.63 2.54
CA GLY A 82 10.58 6.31 2.27
C GLY A 82 11.15 7.05 1.05
N ASP A 83 11.76 6.31 0.13
CA ASP A 83 12.63 6.81 -0.94
C ASP A 83 12.09 7.99 -1.74
N VAL A 84 10.80 7.95 -2.08
CA VAL A 84 10.16 9.03 -2.85
C VAL A 84 10.09 10.35 -2.09
N ILE A 85 10.01 10.30 -0.76
CA ILE A 85 9.98 11.47 0.13
C ILE A 85 11.40 11.90 0.47
N GLU A 86 12.24 10.97 0.93
CA GLU A 86 13.58 11.29 1.42
C GLU A 86 14.51 11.82 0.31
N ARG A 87 14.39 11.26 -0.89
CA ARG A 87 15.24 11.65 -2.04
C ARG A 87 14.67 12.83 -2.82
N SER A 88 13.53 13.37 -2.40
CA SER A 88 12.98 14.57 -3.01
C SER A 88 13.78 15.80 -2.60
N LYS A 89 14.07 16.68 -3.57
CA LYS A 89 14.66 18.00 -3.27
C LYS A 89 13.70 18.93 -2.53
N TYR A 90 12.40 18.74 -2.72
CA TYR A 90 11.35 19.53 -2.07
C TYR A 90 11.25 19.22 -0.57
N SER A 91 10.85 20.22 0.19
CA SER A 91 10.45 20.11 1.60
C SER A 91 9.10 19.41 1.75
N ILE A 92 8.78 18.97 2.96
CA ILE A 92 7.47 18.40 3.26
C ILE A 92 6.37 19.44 3.15
N ASN A 93 6.61 20.69 3.55
CA ASN A 93 5.63 21.76 3.36
C ASN A 93 5.28 21.97 1.88
N GLU A 94 6.27 21.92 0.99
CA GLU A 94 6.02 22.00 -0.46
C GLU A 94 5.19 20.80 -0.96
N HIS A 95 5.56 19.58 -0.59
CA HIS A 95 4.77 18.37 -0.92
C HIS A 95 3.35 18.40 -0.35
N PHE A 96 3.18 18.94 0.85
CA PHE A 96 1.88 19.03 1.49
C PHE A 96 1.01 20.14 0.88
N SER A 97 1.62 21.15 0.24
CA SER A 97 0.91 22.23 -0.43
C SER A 97 0.33 21.84 -1.79
N LYS A 98 1.03 21.01 -2.57
CA LYS A 98 0.64 20.67 -3.94
C LYS A 98 1.25 19.37 -4.43
N TYR A 99 0.69 18.83 -5.51
CA TYR A 99 1.29 17.70 -6.20
C TYR A 99 2.64 18.06 -6.81
N LEU A 100 3.68 17.33 -6.40
CA LEU A 100 5.03 17.44 -6.95
C LEU A 100 5.44 16.08 -7.54
N PRO A 101 6.07 16.08 -8.72
CA PRO A 101 6.51 14.83 -9.33
C PRO A 101 7.64 14.21 -8.51
N SER A 102 7.67 12.89 -8.45
CA SER A 102 8.83 12.17 -7.93
C SER A 102 10.01 12.36 -8.88
N GLU A 103 11.14 12.77 -8.32
CA GLU A 103 12.42 12.88 -9.03
C GLU A 103 13.32 11.67 -8.79
N ALA A 104 12.84 10.67 -8.04
CA ALA A 104 13.60 9.46 -7.78
C ALA A 104 13.90 8.70 -9.09
N PRO A 105 15.13 8.17 -9.29
CA PRO A 105 15.50 7.45 -10.50
C PRO A 105 14.50 6.33 -10.84
N GLY A 106 14.03 6.30 -12.10
CA GLY A 106 13.03 5.33 -12.56
C GLY A 106 11.58 5.59 -12.11
N LEU A 107 11.34 6.66 -11.34
CA LEU A 107 10.00 7.08 -10.87
C LEU A 107 9.58 8.46 -11.42
N GLY A 108 10.42 9.07 -12.25
CA GLY A 108 10.24 10.40 -12.86
C GLY A 108 8.81 10.67 -13.32
N GLY A 109 8.22 11.74 -12.79
CA GLY A 109 6.88 12.23 -13.20
C GLY A 109 5.69 11.63 -12.45
N ARG A 110 5.91 10.72 -11.49
CA ARG A 110 4.80 10.11 -10.70
C ARG A 110 4.49 10.91 -9.44
N TYR A 111 3.20 11.09 -9.13
CA TYR A 111 2.71 11.86 -7.99
C TYR A 111 2.38 10.99 -6.76
N TYR A 112 3.42 10.35 -6.21
CA TYR A 112 3.27 9.41 -5.10
C TYR A 112 2.92 10.08 -3.77
N ILE A 113 3.51 11.24 -3.51
CA ILE A 113 3.29 12.01 -2.27
C ILE A 113 2.00 12.81 -2.45
N LYS A 114 1.11 12.74 -1.45
CA LYS A 114 -0.23 13.32 -1.54
C LYS A 114 -0.27 14.66 -0.79
N PRO A 115 -0.77 15.73 -1.41
CA PRO A 115 -0.90 17.01 -0.73
C PRO A 115 -2.07 17.01 0.26
N LYS A 116 -2.13 18.01 1.13
CA LYS A 116 -3.22 18.24 2.09
C LYS A 116 -4.61 18.13 1.46
N GLU A 117 -4.78 18.72 0.28
CA GLU A 117 -6.07 18.75 -0.44
C GLU A 117 -6.59 17.33 -0.75
N PHE A 118 -5.69 16.39 -1.07
CA PHE A 118 -6.08 15.00 -1.32
C PHE A 118 -6.78 14.41 -0.10
N PHE A 119 -6.18 14.55 1.08
CA PHE A 119 -6.72 14.01 2.31
C PHE A 119 -8.00 14.73 2.74
N LEU A 120 -8.04 16.07 2.64
CA LEU A 120 -9.24 16.85 2.95
C LEU A 120 -10.45 16.42 2.11
N LYS A 121 -10.26 16.15 0.81
CA LYS A 121 -11.32 15.62 -0.07
C LYS A 121 -11.86 14.27 0.43
N LYS A 122 -10.97 13.40 0.93
CA LYS A 122 -11.34 12.07 1.45
C LYS A 122 -12.06 12.17 2.79
N ILE A 123 -11.54 13.01 3.70
CA ILE A 123 -12.17 13.31 4.98
C ILE A 123 -13.59 13.89 4.76
N LYS A 124 -13.73 14.85 3.84
CA LYS A 124 -15.04 15.43 3.49
C LYS A 124 -16.01 14.33 3.00
N LYS A 125 -15.56 13.50 2.04
CA LYS A 125 -16.38 12.39 1.52
C LYS A 125 -16.80 11.42 2.63
N VAL A 126 -15.92 11.12 3.58
CA VAL A 126 -16.22 10.26 4.74
C VAL A 126 -17.28 10.91 5.64
N LYS A 127 -17.10 12.18 6.01
CA LYS A 127 -18.08 12.88 6.83
C LYS A 127 -19.46 12.98 6.18
N GLU A 128 -19.52 13.11 4.86
CA GLU A 128 -20.78 13.25 4.11
C GLU A 128 -21.49 11.92 3.85
N ASN A 129 -20.75 10.83 3.61
CA ASN A 129 -21.33 9.58 3.09
C ASN A 129 -21.10 8.36 3.99
N PHE A 130 -20.20 8.46 4.99
CA PHE A 130 -19.76 7.36 5.83
C PHE A 130 -19.56 7.87 7.27
N SER A 131 -20.59 8.53 7.82
CA SER A 131 -20.51 9.25 9.10
C SER A 131 -20.21 8.34 10.30
N GLU A 132 -20.40 7.02 10.14
CA GLU A 132 -20.03 5.97 11.10
C GLU A 132 -18.52 5.78 11.23
N LEU A 133 -17.73 6.18 10.23
CA LEU A 133 -16.27 6.00 10.24
C LEU A 133 -15.62 7.05 11.13
N LYS A 134 -15.18 6.62 12.31
CA LYS A 134 -14.48 7.46 13.29
C LYS A 134 -12.98 7.23 13.35
N ASP A 135 -12.50 6.12 12.83
CA ASP A 135 -11.07 5.82 12.76
C ASP A 135 -10.60 5.44 11.35
N VAL A 136 -9.34 5.72 11.08
CA VAL A 136 -8.62 5.30 9.88
C VAL A 136 -7.34 4.56 10.28
N THR A 137 -7.04 3.46 9.59
CA THR A 137 -5.73 2.81 9.70
C THR A 137 -4.88 3.15 8.47
N ILE A 138 -3.73 3.77 8.71
CA ILE A 138 -2.74 4.09 7.68
C ILE A 138 -1.73 2.97 7.57
N TYR A 139 -1.66 2.33 6.40
CA TYR A 139 -0.70 1.30 6.06
C TYR A 139 0.42 1.86 5.18
N SER A 140 1.65 1.50 5.50
CA SER A 140 2.82 1.79 4.65
C SER A 140 4.04 0.96 5.07
N SER A 141 5.08 0.99 4.23
CA SER A 141 6.45 0.64 4.61
C SER A 141 7.42 1.72 4.16
N TYR A 142 8.59 1.82 4.78
CA TYR A 142 9.69 2.65 4.27
C TYR A 142 10.26 1.99 3.01
N HIS A 143 9.88 2.51 1.83
CA HIS A 143 10.44 2.01 0.58
C HIS A 143 11.87 2.48 0.37
N GLY A 144 12.69 1.61 -0.22
CA GLY A 144 14.04 1.96 -0.64
C GLY A 144 15.04 2.08 0.50
N ILE A 145 16.33 2.05 0.15
CA ILE A 145 17.41 2.25 1.13
C ILE A 145 17.56 3.77 1.30
N CYS A 146 17.17 4.27 2.46
CA CYS A 146 17.28 5.68 2.82
C CYS A 146 18.21 5.81 4.04
N PRO A 147 19.13 6.79 4.05
CA PRO A 147 20.02 7.01 5.19
C PRO A 147 19.30 7.60 6.41
N SER A 148 18.17 8.29 6.19
CA SER A 148 17.28 8.82 7.23
C SER A 148 15.82 8.66 6.83
N HIS A 149 14.92 8.93 7.78
CA HIS A 149 13.46 8.90 7.60
C HIS A 149 12.78 10.18 8.10
N ASP A 150 13.55 11.28 8.23
CA ASP A 150 13.09 12.49 8.91
C ASP A 150 11.96 13.17 8.13
N LYS A 151 12.13 13.34 6.80
CA LYS A 151 11.07 13.91 5.95
C LYS A 151 9.83 13.02 5.94
N THR A 152 10.04 11.71 5.91
CA THR A 152 8.97 10.71 5.92
C THR A 152 8.15 10.80 7.21
N ASN A 153 8.82 10.91 8.36
CA ASN A 153 8.17 11.07 9.65
C ASN A 153 7.42 12.41 9.74
N GLU A 154 8.05 13.51 9.31
CA GLU A 154 7.40 14.82 9.27
C GLU A 154 6.14 14.79 8.38
N TYR A 155 6.20 14.13 7.23
CA TYR A 155 5.04 13.97 6.35
C TYR A 155 3.94 13.13 7.00
N LEU A 156 4.30 12.00 7.63
CA LEU A 156 3.35 11.12 8.32
C LEU A 156 2.66 11.87 9.47
N GLU A 157 3.40 12.64 10.28
CA GLU A 157 2.87 13.46 11.36
C GLU A 157 1.87 14.50 10.85
N LYS A 158 2.16 15.19 9.75
CA LYS A 158 1.21 16.15 9.14
C LYS A 158 -0.06 15.47 8.63
N VAL A 159 0.06 14.27 8.06
CA VAL A 159 -1.10 13.48 7.65
C VAL A 159 -1.92 13.10 8.87
N ILE A 160 -1.31 12.52 9.91
CA ILE A 160 -2.00 12.14 11.16
C ILE A 160 -2.71 13.34 11.78
N GLY A 161 -2.01 14.47 11.91
CA GLY A 161 -2.55 15.71 12.45
C GLY A 161 -3.81 16.16 11.71
N LEU A 162 -3.82 16.11 10.37
CA LEU A 162 -4.97 16.52 9.57
C LEU A 162 -6.23 15.68 9.83
N PHE A 163 -6.07 14.37 10.04
CA PHE A 163 -7.18 13.47 10.37
C PHE A 163 -7.68 13.71 11.80
N ASN A 164 -6.76 13.81 12.77
CA ASN A 164 -7.09 14.08 14.17
C ASN A 164 -7.79 15.43 14.34
N GLU A 165 -7.31 16.50 13.69
CA GLU A 165 -7.95 17.82 13.64
C GLU A 165 -9.37 17.76 13.05
N SER A 166 -9.63 16.76 12.21
CA SER A 166 -10.94 16.51 11.63
C SER A 166 -11.83 15.60 12.50
N GLY A 167 -11.38 15.19 13.68
CA GLY A 167 -12.09 14.29 14.59
C GLY A 167 -12.13 12.84 14.10
N ILE A 168 -11.11 12.40 13.36
CA ILE A 168 -10.94 11.02 12.91
C ILE A 168 -9.66 10.48 13.54
N ASP A 169 -9.80 9.43 14.35
CA ASP A 169 -8.68 8.80 15.04
C ASP A 169 -7.79 8.04 14.05
N VAL A 170 -6.47 8.19 14.18
CA VAL A 170 -5.51 7.51 13.31
C VAL A 170 -4.78 6.39 14.03
N LYS A 171 -4.84 5.19 13.45
CA LYS A 171 -3.93 4.08 13.73
C LYS A 171 -2.91 3.97 12.62
N THR A 172 -1.69 3.58 12.93
CA THR A 172 -0.63 3.37 11.94
C THR A 172 -0.15 1.93 11.96
N GLN A 173 0.08 1.38 10.77
CA GLN A 173 0.70 0.09 10.50
C GLN A 173 1.85 0.36 9.54
N ILE A 174 3.00 0.74 10.11
CA ILE A 174 4.20 1.11 9.35
C ILE A 174 5.27 0.07 9.60
N ASP A 175 5.84 -0.47 8.52
CA ASP A 175 6.93 -1.47 8.61
C ASP A 175 6.55 -2.71 9.42
N ASN A 176 5.29 -3.13 9.31
CA ASN A 176 4.84 -4.36 9.93
C ASN A 176 5.62 -5.55 9.35
N GLN A 177 5.92 -6.54 10.19
CA GLN A 177 6.75 -7.68 9.80
C GLN A 177 6.00 -8.66 8.90
N ASP A 178 4.67 -8.68 8.95
CA ASP A 178 3.83 -9.57 8.14
C ASP A 178 3.15 -8.79 7.00
N ILE A 179 3.87 -8.71 5.87
CA ILE A 179 3.39 -7.99 4.68
C ILE A 179 2.17 -8.68 4.06
N ASP A 180 2.08 -10.00 4.13
CA ASP A 180 0.94 -10.74 3.58
C ASP A 180 -0.32 -10.43 4.39
N LEU A 181 -0.23 -10.42 5.72
CA LEU A 181 -1.33 -10.02 6.58
C LEU A 181 -1.81 -8.60 6.30
N ASP A 182 -0.90 -7.64 6.18
CA ASP A 182 -1.25 -6.26 5.83
C ASP A 182 -1.88 -6.16 4.45
N PHE A 183 -1.34 -6.89 3.46
CA PHE A 183 -1.90 -6.94 2.12
C PHE A 183 -3.32 -7.50 2.12
N VAL A 184 -3.59 -8.59 2.87
CA VAL A 184 -4.93 -9.17 3.00
C VAL A 184 -5.89 -8.19 3.66
N LYS A 185 -5.48 -7.56 4.78
CA LYS A 185 -6.29 -6.55 5.47
C LYS A 185 -6.66 -5.40 4.53
N LEU A 186 -5.70 -4.91 3.74
CA LEU A 186 -5.94 -3.88 2.75
C LEU A 186 -6.92 -4.35 1.66
N CYS A 187 -6.73 -5.55 1.08
CA CYS A 187 -7.55 -6.07 0.00
C CYS A 187 -9.00 -6.36 0.42
N LYS A 188 -9.20 -6.78 1.66
CA LYS A 188 -10.53 -7.10 2.22
C LYS A 188 -11.13 -5.95 3.04
N SER A 189 -10.53 -4.76 3.00
CA SER A 189 -11.07 -3.56 3.67
C SER A 189 -12.47 -3.26 3.16
N LYS A 190 -13.42 -3.03 4.08
CA LYS A 190 -14.76 -2.54 3.71
C LYS A 190 -14.71 -1.18 3.04
N TYR A 191 -13.80 -0.32 3.51
CA TYR A 191 -13.57 1.02 2.98
C TYR A 191 -12.08 1.26 2.74
N TYR A 192 -11.69 1.54 1.50
CA TYR A 192 -10.29 1.73 1.12
C TYR A 192 -10.05 3.05 0.38
N THR A 193 -9.03 3.80 0.80
CA THR A 193 -8.53 4.97 0.06
C THR A 193 -7.23 4.65 -0.68
N PRO A 194 -7.25 4.65 -2.02
CA PRO A 194 -6.04 4.46 -2.81
C PRO A 194 -5.20 5.74 -2.90
N SER A 195 -3.88 5.63 -2.73
CA SER A 195 -2.93 6.71 -3.02
C SER A 195 -2.41 6.68 -4.46
N GLN A 196 -1.55 5.73 -4.84
CA GLN A 196 -1.12 5.45 -6.22
C GLN A 196 -0.22 4.21 -6.32
N GLY A 197 0.10 3.76 -7.55
CA GLY A 197 1.13 2.75 -7.83
C GLY A 197 0.58 1.37 -8.23
N GLY A 198 1.47 0.44 -8.57
CA GLY A 198 1.10 -0.94 -8.92
C GLY A 198 0.39 -1.67 -7.77
N PHE A 199 0.95 -1.58 -6.57
CA PHE A 199 0.40 -2.16 -5.34
C PHE A 199 -1.02 -1.66 -5.03
N THR A 200 -1.19 -0.34 -4.93
CA THR A 200 -2.49 0.30 -4.70
C THR A 200 -3.54 -0.06 -5.76
N ARG A 201 -3.14 -0.14 -7.05
CA ARG A 201 -4.06 -0.55 -8.13
C ARG A 201 -4.54 -1.99 -7.97
N LEU A 202 -3.65 -2.89 -7.57
CA LEU A 202 -4.01 -4.28 -7.25
C LEU A 202 -5.03 -4.32 -6.10
N ILE A 203 -4.73 -3.66 -4.97
CA ILE A 203 -5.64 -3.60 -3.81
C ILE A 203 -7.00 -3.05 -4.23
N THR A 204 -7.03 -1.95 -4.97
CA THR A 204 -8.28 -1.33 -5.44
C THR A 204 -9.14 -2.32 -6.21
N LYS A 205 -8.55 -3.14 -7.09
CA LYS A 205 -9.29 -4.15 -7.84
C LYS A 205 -9.81 -5.27 -6.94
N LEU A 206 -9.05 -5.69 -5.94
CA LEU A 206 -9.46 -6.72 -5.00
C LEU A 206 -10.57 -6.24 -4.05
N VAL A 207 -10.47 -5.02 -3.52
CA VAL A 207 -11.53 -4.39 -2.71
C VAL A 207 -12.85 -4.38 -3.50
N LEU A 208 -12.81 -3.92 -4.75
CA LEU A 208 -14.00 -3.93 -5.62
C LEU A 208 -14.49 -5.34 -5.96
N HIS A 209 -13.57 -6.30 -6.15
CA HIS A 209 -13.93 -7.70 -6.39
C HIS A 209 -14.69 -8.33 -5.22
N TYR A 210 -14.36 -7.94 -3.98
CA TYR A 210 -15.09 -8.35 -2.78
C TYR A 210 -16.37 -7.54 -2.51
N GLY A 211 -16.77 -6.64 -3.41
CA GLY A 211 -17.97 -5.82 -3.25
C GLY A 211 -17.82 -4.67 -2.24
N ASN A 212 -16.59 -4.33 -1.87
CA ASN A 212 -16.29 -3.27 -0.90
C ASN A 212 -16.12 -1.90 -1.55
N SER A 213 -16.00 -0.85 -0.73
CA SER A 213 -16.07 0.55 -1.17
C SER A 213 -14.72 1.23 -1.30
N ILE A 214 -14.60 2.06 -2.34
CA ILE A 214 -13.46 2.97 -2.56
C ILE A 214 -13.83 4.40 -2.14
N ILE A 215 -13.05 4.95 -1.22
CA ILE A 215 -13.17 6.35 -0.78
C ILE A 215 -12.30 7.24 -1.67
#